data_AF-A0A3S0FJF5-F1
#
_entry.id   AF-A0A3S0FJF5-F1
#
_cell.length_a   1.000
_cell.length_b   1.000
_cell.length_c   1.000
_cell.angle_alpha   90.00
_cell.angle_beta   90.00
_cell.angle_gamma   90.00
#
_symmetry.space_group_name_H-M   'P 1'
#
loop_
_entity.id
_entity.type
_entity.pdbx_description
1 polymer ?
#
loop_
_entity_poly.entity_id
_entity_poly.type
_entity_poly.pdbx_seq_one_letter_code
_entity_poly.pdbx_strand_id
1 'polypeptide(L)'
;MSQDPGAVPTLTPEDIPPPGETSIFRISTRTAVILLWYCVAFTALMAATYFATKPAIEASAKAEKLQLIDAVLPRDRYDNELLKDTITLPATAALGLEEPTVLYRAHLGGEAVALILEAMAPDGYAGKIRLILAVKAN
;
A
#
# COMPACT_ATOMS: atom_id res chain seq x y z
N MET A 1 -26.43 -74.07 33.72
CA MET A 1 -26.75 -73.01 32.74
C MET A 1 -25.57 -72.06 32.73
N SER A 2 -24.67 -72.20 31.76
CA SER A 2 -23.39 -71.46 31.71
C SER A 2 -23.65 -70.06 31.16
N GLN A 3 -23.42 -69.02 31.97
CA GLN A 3 -23.54 -67.62 31.54
C GLN A 3 -22.13 -67.15 31.17
N ASP A 4 -21.90 -66.93 29.87
CA ASP A 4 -20.63 -66.52 29.29
C ASP A 4 -20.32 -65.06 29.67
N PRO A 5 -19.28 -64.78 30.49
CA PRO A 5 -18.96 -63.44 30.95
C PRO A 5 -17.99 -62.79 29.95
N GLY A 6 -18.47 -62.45 28.76
CA GLY A 6 -17.57 -61.88 27.75
C GLY A 6 -18.17 -61.39 26.44
N ALA A 7 -19.48 -61.51 26.22
CA ALA A 7 -20.08 -61.03 24.98
C ALA A 7 -20.07 -59.50 24.91
N VAL A 8 -19.09 -58.95 24.20
CA VAL A 8 -19.08 -57.54 23.79
C VAL A 8 -20.33 -57.30 22.94
N PRO A 9 -21.20 -56.33 23.28
CA PRO A 9 -22.39 -56.04 22.49
C PRO A 9 -21.98 -55.71 21.05
N THR A 10 -22.34 -56.57 20.10
CA THR A 10 -22.11 -56.33 18.67
C THR A 10 -23.08 -55.24 18.21
N LEU A 11 -22.62 -53.98 18.20
CA LEU A 11 -23.40 -52.86 17.64
C LEU A 11 -23.62 -53.10 16.15
N THR A 12 -24.88 -53.21 15.73
CA THR A 12 -25.20 -53.39 14.31
C THR A 12 -25.18 -52.03 13.60
N PRO A 13 -24.88 -51.94 12.29
CA PRO A 13 -24.88 -50.67 11.55
C PRO A 13 -26.22 -49.91 11.59
N GLU A 14 -27.31 -50.60 11.94
CA GLU A 14 -28.66 -50.05 12.10
C GLU A 14 -28.84 -49.29 13.43
N ASP A 15 -28.04 -49.59 14.45
CA ASP A 15 -28.04 -48.90 15.75
C ASP A 15 -27.30 -47.55 15.71
N ILE A 16 -26.64 -47.22 14.59
CA ILE A 16 -25.89 -45.96 14.43
C ILE A 16 -26.86 -44.88 13.90
N PRO A 17 -27.19 -43.84 14.70
CA PRO A 17 -28.06 -42.78 14.23
C PRO A 17 -27.44 -42.08 13.02
N PRO A 18 -28.22 -41.78 11.97
CA PRO A 18 -27.69 -41.11 10.79
C PRO A 18 -27.09 -39.76 11.17
N PRO A 19 -25.95 -39.35 10.58
CA PRO A 19 -25.34 -38.07 10.87
C PRO A 19 -26.33 -36.94 10.58
N GLY A 20 -26.57 -36.07 11.57
CA GLY A 20 -27.52 -34.97 11.44
C GLY A 20 -27.04 -33.93 10.43
N GLU A 21 -27.66 -33.86 9.27
CA GLU A 21 -27.39 -32.92 8.17
C GLU A 21 -27.39 -31.44 8.65
N THR A 22 -28.23 -31.14 9.65
CA THR A 22 -28.33 -29.82 10.28
C THR A 22 -27.06 -29.41 11.05
N SER A 23 -26.25 -30.38 11.50
CA SER A 23 -25.05 -30.12 12.31
C SER A 23 -23.94 -29.46 11.48
N ILE A 24 -23.69 -29.97 10.27
CA ILE A 24 -22.66 -29.46 9.36
C ILE A 24 -22.99 -28.03 8.94
N PHE A 25 -24.24 -27.78 8.54
CA PHE A 25 -24.68 -26.45 8.15
C PHE A 25 -24.53 -25.44 9.29
N ARG A 26 -24.99 -25.79 10.49
CA ARG A 26 -24.91 -24.90 11.67
C ARG A 26 -23.47 -24.57 12.07
N ILE A 27 -22.55 -25.54 11.98
CA ILE A 27 -21.12 -25.34 12.26
C ILE A 27 -20.50 -24.43 11.20
N SER A 28 -20.76 -24.70 9.92
CA SER A 28 -20.26 -23.89 8.80
C SER A 28 -20.76 -22.45 8.88
N THR A 29 -22.05 -22.22 9.15
CA THR A 29 -22.61 -20.87 9.33
C THR A 29 -21.96 -20.14 10.51
N ARG A 30 -21.77 -20.83 11.65
CA ARG A 30 -21.14 -20.23 12.83
C ARG A 30 -19.71 -19.79 12.54
N THR A 31 -18.91 -20.65 11.92
CA THR A 31 -17.52 -20.35 11.58
C THR A 31 -17.43 -19.23 10.54
N ALA A 32 -18.31 -19.22 9.54
CA ALA A 32 -18.37 -18.15 8.55
C ALA A 32 -18.69 -16.78 9.19
N VAL A 33 -19.64 -16.73 10.12
CA VAL A 33 -19.96 -15.49 10.86
C VAL A 33 -18.79 -15.01 11.70
N ILE A 34 -18.09 -15.92 12.38
CA ILE A 34 -16.91 -15.58 13.20
C ILE A 34 -15.78 -15.02 12.32
N LEU A 35 -15.50 -15.68 11.19
CA LEU A 35 -14.48 -15.21 10.23
C LEU A 35 -14.84 -13.86 9.64
N LEU A 36 -16.11 -13.66 9.26
CA LEU A 36 -16.58 -12.38 8.74
C LEU A 36 -16.36 -11.27 9.77
N TRP A 37 -16.76 -11.51 11.03
CA TRP A 37 -16.55 -10.54 12.10
C TRP A 37 -15.07 -10.24 12.27
N TYR A 38 -14.22 -11.26 12.36
CA TYR A 38 -12.78 -11.10 12.49
C TYR A 38 -12.18 -10.26 11.34
N CYS A 39 -12.54 -10.57 10.10
CA CYS A 39 -12.09 -9.81 8.93
C CYS A 39 -12.52 -8.34 9.02
N VAL A 40 -13.76 -8.07 9.38
CA VAL A 40 -14.28 -6.70 9.54
C VAL A 40 -13.54 -5.96 10.64
N ALA A 41 -13.36 -6.58 11.82
CA ALA A 41 -12.63 -5.99 12.95
C ALA A 41 -11.19 -5.64 12.57
N PHE A 42 -10.50 -6.60 11.97
CA PHE A 42 -9.10 -6.46 11.60
C PHE A 42 -8.92 -5.41 10.50
N THR A 43 -9.82 -5.39 9.51
CA THR A 43 -9.83 -4.39 8.44
C THR A 43 -10.10 -3.00 9.01
N ALA A 44 -11.08 -2.86 9.92
CA ALA A 44 -11.37 -1.59 10.58
C ALA A 44 -10.18 -1.10 11.42
N LEU A 45 -9.51 -2.00 12.15
CA LEU A 45 -8.32 -1.69 12.92
C LEU A 45 -7.15 -1.25 12.03
N MET A 46 -6.91 -1.99 10.94
CA MET A 46 -5.89 -1.65 9.95
C MET A 46 -6.22 -0.34 9.23
N ALA A 47 -7.48 -0.10 8.88
CA ALA A 47 -7.93 1.13 8.28
C ALA A 47 -7.77 2.31 9.25
N ALA A 48 -8.15 2.15 10.53
CA ALA A 48 -7.94 3.17 11.55
C ALA A 48 -6.45 3.49 11.73
N THR A 49 -5.59 2.46 11.80
CA THR A 49 -4.14 2.61 11.83
C THR A 49 -3.62 3.31 10.56
N TYR A 50 -4.13 2.92 9.39
CA TYR A 50 -3.80 3.54 8.12
C TYR A 50 -4.20 5.01 8.11
N PHE A 51 -5.44 5.38 8.49
CA PHE A 51 -5.90 6.77 8.55
C PHE A 51 -5.17 7.60 9.62
N ALA A 52 -4.82 7.01 10.76
CA ALA A 52 -4.02 7.66 11.79
C ALA A 52 -2.57 7.90 11.33
N THR A 53 -2.01 6.98 10.54
CA THR A 53 -0.65 7.09 10.01
C THR A 53 -0.60 7.79 8.65
N LYS A 54 -1.72 7.93 7.93
CA LYS A 54 -1.83 8.62 6.64
C LYS A 54 -1.32 10.07 6.68
N PRO A 55 -1.63 10.90 7.70
CA PRO A 55 -1.02 12.22 7.80
C PRO A 55 0.49 12.14 8.01
N ALA A 56 0.99 11.10 8.69
CA ALA A 56 2.42 10.85 8.84
C ALA A 56 3.07 10.33 7.54
N ILE A 57 2.38 9.53 6.73
CA ILE A 57 2.89 9.02 5.45
C ILE A 57 2.96 10.13 4.41
N GLU A 58 1.94 11.00 4.30
CA GLU A 58 2.00 12.14 3.40
C GLU A 58 3.02 13.19 3.88
N ALA A 59 3.14 13.42 5.19
CA ALA A 59 4.16 14.31 5.74
C ALA A 59 5.58 13.74 5.55
N SER A 60 5.79 12.44 5.77
CA SER A 60 7.08 11.78 5.56
C SER A 60 7.45 11.70 4.08
N ALA A 61 6.50 11.38 3.19
CA ALA A 61 6.75 11.38 1.75
C ALA A 61 7.08 12.79 1.22
N LYS A 62 6.42 13.83 1.74
CA LYS A 62 6.74 15.22 1.42
C LYS A 62 8.10 15.64 2.01
N ALA A 63 8.39 15.25 3.25
CA ALA A 63 9.64 15.58 3.93
C ALA A 63 10.85 14.89 3.29
N GLU A 64 10.73 13.63 2.89
CA GLU A 64 11.77 12.90 2.17
C GLU A 64 11.98 13.47 0.76
N LYS A 65 10.89 13.82 0.05
CA LYS A 65 10.97 14.52 -1.23
C LYS A 65 11.66 15.89 -1.09
N LEU A 66 11.33 16.64 -0.04
CA LEU A 66 11.98 17.92 0.29
C LEU A 66 13.46 17.75 0.65
N GLN A 67 13.84 16.69 1.39
CA GLN A 67 15.25 16.41 1.70
C GLN A 67 16.05 16.07 0.44
N LEU A 68 15.49 15.28 -0.47
CA LEU A 68 16.12 14.99 -1.77
C LEU A 68 16.25 16.26 -2.62
N ILE A 69 15.25 17.13 -2.60
CA ILE A 69 15.30 18.42 -3.28
C ILE A 69 16.36 19.33 -2.65
N ASP A 70 16.39 19.46 -1.32
CA ASP A 70 17.37 20.26 -0.58
C ASP A 70 18.82 19.77 -0.81
N ALA A 71 19.01 18.47 -1.04
CA ALA A 71 20.32 17.89 -1.37
C ALA A 71 20.82 18.25 -2.77
N VAL A 72 19.91 18.54 -3.72
CA VAL A 72 20.23 18.83 -5.12
C VAL A 72 20.16 20.34 -5.42
N LEU A 73 19.30 21.07 -4.72
CA LEU A 73 19.14 22.52 -4.82
C LEU A 73 18.98 23.09 -3.40
N PRO A 74 20.07 23.54 -2.76
CA PRO A 74 19.99 24.07 -1.41
C PRO A 74 19.11 25.33 -1.34
N ARG A 75 18.44 25.51 -0.20
CA ARG A 75 17.41 26.55 0.03
C ARG A 75 17.90 27.99 -0.12
N ASP A 76 19.21 28.19 -0.14
CA ASP A 76 19.84 29.48 -0.40
C ASP A 76 19.77 29.89 -1.89
N ARG A 77 19.34 28.99 -2.78
CA ARG A 77 19.25 29.21 -4.22
C ARG A 77 17.85 29.54 -4.73
N TYR A 78 16.81 29.59 -3.88
CA TYR A 78 15.44 29.92 -4.28
C TYR A 78 14.64 30.54 -3.12
N ASP A 79 13.66 31.39 -3.42
CA ASP A 79 12.80 32.07 -2.45
C ASP A 79 11.31 31.71 -2.56
N ASN A 80 10.92 30.98 -3.62
CA ASN A 80 9.54 30.61 -3.87
C ASN A 80 9.14 29.27 -3.21
N GLU A 81 7.83 29.08 -3.01
CA GLU A 81 7.28 27.79 -2.61
C GLU A 81 7.35 26.78 -3.77
N LEU A 82 8.52 26.14 -3.96
CA LEU A 82 8.82 25.16 -5.00
C LEU A 82 7.67 24.17 -5.28
N LEU A 83 7.09 23.60 -4.22
CA LEU A 83 6.06 22.56 -4.32
C LEU A 83 4.69 23.09 -4.83
N LYS A 84 4.46 24.40 -4.82
CA LYS A 84 3.24 25.03 -5.36
C LYS A 84 3.44 25.56 -6.78
N ASP A 85 4.68 25.78 -7.20
CA ASP A 85 5.01 26.29 -8.53
C ASP A 85 5.32 25.14 -9.50
N THR A 86 4.24 24.53 -10.00
CA THR A 86 4.29 23.31 -10.79
C THR A 86 3.82 23.50 -12.23
N ILE A 87 4.53 22.93 -13.19
CA ILE A 87 4.09 22.76 -14.58
C ILE A 87 3.88 21.27 -14.85
N THR A 88 2.73 20.91 -15.42
CA THR A 88 2.51 19.54 -15.89
C THR A 88 3.22 19.36 -17.23
N LEU A 89 4.18 18.45 -17.27
CA LEU A 89 4.87 18.04 -18.48
C LEU A 89 4.15 16.81 -19.06
N PRO A 90 3.82 16.78 -20.36
CA PRO A 90 3.26 15.57 -20.99
C PRO A 90 4.27 14.42 -20.94
N ALA A 91 3.78 13.19 -21.20
CA ALA A 91 4.62 12.00 -21.27
C ALA A 91 5.82 12.26 -22.21
N THR A 92 7.02 12.28 -21.61
CA THR A 92 8.25 12.68 -22.29
C THR A 92 9.17 11.47 -22.31
N ALA A 93 9.24 10.80 -23.48
CA ALA A 93 10.05 9.61 -23.67
C ALA A 93 11.54 9.85 -23.39
N ALA A 94 12.05 11.08 -23.61
CA ALA A 94 13.44 11.45 -23.30
C ALA A 94 13.76 11.41 -21.79
N LEU A 95 12.75 11.50 -20.92
CA LEU A 95 12.87 11.34 -19.47
C LEU A 95 12.44 9.94 -19.00
N GLY A 96 12.16 9.02 -19.95
CA GLY A 96 11.64 7.68 -19.70
C GLY A 96 10.27 7.66 -19.00
N LEU A 97 9.48 8.72 -19.20
CA LEU A 97 8.15 8.87 -18.62
C LEU A 97 7.06 8.49 -19.62
N GLU A 98 6.28 7.47 -19.27
CA GLU A 98 5.10 7.01 -20.03
C GLU A 98 3.83 7.78 -19.64
N GLU A 99 3.84 8.47 -18.49
CA GLU A 99 2.74 9.25 -17.94
C GLU A 99 3.13 10.73 -17.79
N PRO A 100 2.16 11.67 -17.75
CA PRO A 100 2.42 13.07 -17.46
C PRO A 100 3.08 13.24 -16.08
N THR A 101 4.14 14.05 -16.00
CA THR A 101 4.86 14.32 -14.75
C THR A 101 4.75 15.78 -14.34
N VAL A 102 5.12 16.07 -13.09
CA VAL A 102 5.14 17.42 -12.54
C VAL A 102 6.57 17.94 -12.52
N LEU A 103 6.76 19.09 -13.18
CA LEU A 103 7.99 19.88 -13.13
C LEU A 103 7.83 20.99 -12.08
N TYR A 104 8.83 21.19 -11.23
CA TYR A 104 8.84 22.28 -10.25
C TYR A 104 9.78 23.40 -10.70
N ARG A 105 9.33 24.65 -10.59
CA ARG A 105 10.15 25.82 -10.94
C ARG A 105 10.69 26.48 -9.67
N ALA A 106 11.99 26.65 -9.61
CA ALA A 106 12.66 27.42 -8.58
C ALA A 106 12.82 28.86 -9.05
N HIS A 107 12.38 29.83 -8.25
CA HIS A 107 12.56 31.25 -8.48
C HIS A 107 13.43 31.85 -7.37
N LEU A 108 14.20 32.88 -7.70
CA LEU A 108 14.93 33.72 -6.75
C LEU A 108 14.79 35.18 -7.18
N GLY A 109 14.25 36.03 -6.33
CA GLY A 109 14.02 37.45 -6.65
C GLY A 109 13.05 37.67 -7.81
N GLY A 110 12.15 36.72 -8.06
CA GLY A 110 11.21 36.76 -9.19
C GLY A 110 11.74 36.17 -10.51
N GLU A 111 13.04 35.86 -10.61
CA GLU A 111 13.63 35.21 -11.79
C GLU A 111 13.69 33.69 -11.64
N ALA A 112 13.38 32.95 -12.71
CA ALA A 112 13.46 31.50 -12.70
C ALA A 112 14.94 31.07 -12.73
N VAL A 113 15.42 30.44 -11.66
CA VAL A 113 16.84 30.10 -11.46
C VAL A 113 17.15 28.62 -11.64
N ALA A 114 16.16 27.74 -11.47
CA ALA A 114 16.32 26.32 -11.73
C ALA A 114 14.98 25.63 -12.01
N LEU A 115 15.05 24.51 -12.72
CA LEU A 115 13.94 23.62 -13.00
C LEU A 115 14.23 22.25 -12.38
N ILE A 116 13.29 21.72 -11.61
CA ILE A 116 13.38 20.39 -11.01
C ILE A 116 12.43 19.47 -11.74
N LEU A 117 12.97 18.43 -12.36
CA LEU A 117 12.25 17.41 -13.13
C LEU A 117 12.47 16.02 -12.52
N GLU A 118 11.43 15.20 -12.60
CA GLU A 118 11.53 13.78 -12.32
C GLU A 118 11.77 13.00 -13.62
N ALA A 119 12.66 12.02 -13.60
CA ALA A 119 12.87 11.08 -14.70
C ALA A 119 12.72 9.64 -14.20
N MET A 120 12.34 8.73 -15.08
CA MET A 120 12.20 7.32 -14.76
C MET A 120 13.04 6.50 -15.73
N ALA A 121 13.92 5.64 -15.20
CA ALA A 121 14.55 4.60 -16.01
C ALA A 121 13.69 3.32 -15.89
N PRO A 122 12.98 2.90 -16.96
CA PRO A 122 12.10 1.74 -16.90
C PRO A 122 12.87 0.42 -16.72
N ASP A 123 14.10 0.35 -17.23
CA ASP A 123 14.91 -0.87 -17.29
C ASP A 123 16.03 -0.92 -16.24
N GLY A 124 15.71 -0.65 -14.98
CA GLY A 124 16.66 -0.88 -13.88
C GLY A 124 16.78 -2.36 -13.54
N TYR A 125 17.98 -2.82 -13.17
CA TYR A 125 18.22 -4.22 -12.74
C TYR A 125 17.30 -4.67 -11.59
N ALA A 126 16.85 -3.71 -10.77
CA ALA A 126 15.94 -3.91 -9.65
C ALA A 126 14.52 -3.34 -9.88
N GLY A 127 14.14 -3.06 -11.14
CA GLY A 127 12.88 -2.41 -11.49
C GLY A 127 13.03 -0.90 -11.76
N LYS A 128 11.90 -0.18 -11.78
CA LYS A 128 11.83 1.22 -12.20
C LYS A 128 12.63 2.13 -11.25
N ILE A 129 13.64 2.84 -11.76
CA ILE A 129 14.43 3.82 -10.98
C ILE A 129 13.82 5.21 -11.19
N ARG A 130 13.45 5.87 -10.10
CA ARG A 130 12.98 7.27 -10.12
C ARG A 130 14.14 8.20 -9.76
N LEU A 131 14.36 9.20 -10.59
CA LEU A 131 15.44 10.18 -10.48
C LEU A 131 14.85 11.58 -10.32
N ILE A 132 15.49 12.42 -9.53
CA ILE A 132 15.21 13.86 -9.42
C ILE A 132 16.41 14.61 -10.01
N LEU A 133 16.16 15.48 -10.99
CA LEU A 133 17.17 16.28 -11.67
C LEU A 133 16.85 17.76 -11.46
N ALA A 134 17.86 18.57 -11.13
CA ALA A 134 17.75 20.03 -11.16
C ALA A 134 18.61 20.59 -12.29
N VAL A 135 18.00 21.39 -13.15
CA VAL A 135 18.68 22.09 -14.25
C VAL A 135 18.70 23.58 -13.90
N LYS A 136 19.90 24.15 -13.77
CA LYS A 136 20.06 25.58 -13.50
C LYS A 136 19.72 26.38 -14.76
N ALA A 137 18.93 27.45 -14.61
CA ALA A 137 18.73 28.44 -15.65
C ALA A 137 20.00 29.31 -15.76
N ASN A 138 20.51 29.47 -16.98
CA ASN A 138 21.74 30.20 -17.28
C ASN A 138 21.43 31.46 -18.07
#